data_AF-A0A6A7Y1M7-F1
#
_entry.id   AF-A0A6A7Y1M7-F1
#
_cell.length_a   1.000
_cell.length_b   1.000
_cell.length_c   1.000
_cell.angle_alpha   90.00
_cell.angle_beta   90.00
_cell.angle_gamma   90.00
#
_symmetry.space_group_name_H-M   'P 1'
#
loop_
_entity.id
_entity.type
_entity.pdbx_description
1 polymer ?
#
loop_
_entity_poly.entity_id
_entity_poly.type
_entity_poly.pdbx_seq_one_letter_code
_entity_poly.pdbx_strand_id
1 'polypeptide(L)'
;MKRAPIVLTALLLAACATSEAVPLSNNEVLIKTSADPDCGSAKAAAIAAQTAAITTLRAGYDSYIVVRTQSSDTVQYIPQPGTFTTTKTVKKNGSGGKSVSTETTYTPNPPTAVGNYGQDIQIRMFHTGEPGSGNAISARTALGPNWQSLVANGAPQVCL
;
A
#
# COMPACT_ATOMS: atom_id res chain seq x y z
N MET A 1 -11.48 6.67 44.02
CA MET A 1 -10.38 5.97 43.32
C MET A 1 -11.00 4.97 42.35
N LYS A 2 -11.16 5.33 41.06
CA LYS A 2 -11.74 4.45 40.02
C LYS A 2 -10.64 4.19 38.99
N ARG A 3 -10.24 2.93 38.83
CA ARG A 3 -9.20 2.47 37.91
C ARG A 3 -9.81 2.35 36.52
N ALA A 4 -9.34 3.13 35.56
CA ALA A 4 -9.65 2.98 34.15
C ALA A 4 -8.71 1.93 33.54
N PRO A 5 -9.19 0.92 32.80
CA PRO A 5 -8.32 0.04 32.04
C PRO A 5 -7.85 0.75 30.78
N ILE A 6 -6.53 0.72 30.60
CA ILE A 6 -5.78 1.23 29.47
C ILE A 6 -6.18 0.41 28.23
N VAL A 7 -6.76 1.09 27.24
CA VAL A 7 -7.04 0.54 25.91
C VAL A 7 -5.68 0.28 25.25
N LEU A 8 -5.35 -1.00 25.09
CA LEU A 8 -4.14 -1.49 24.45
C LEU A 8 -4.27 -1.27 22.93
N THR A 9 -3.65 -0.20 22.47
CA THR A 9 -3.56 0.23 21.09
C THR A 9 -3.00 -0.88 20.20
N ALA A 10 -3.82 -1.43 19.31
CA ALA A 10 -3.38 -2.25 18.20
C ALA A 10 -2.67 -1.36 17.18
N LEU A 11 -1.35 -1.24 17.31
CA LEU A 11 -0.47 -0.63 16.31
C LEU A 11 -0.23 -1.66 15.19
N LEU A 12 -1.28 -1.98 14.43
CA LEU A 12 -1.10 -2.53 13.10
C LEU A 12 -0.53 -1.39 12.24
N LEU A 13 0.71 -1.55 11.76
CA LEU A 13 1.29 -0.67 10.74
C LEU A 13 0.43 -0.81 9.48
N ALA A 14 -0.67 -0.06 9.44
CA ALA A 14 -1.48 0.11 8.25
C ALA A 14 -0.67 0.97 7.28
N ALA A 15 0.01 0.34 6.32
CA ALA A 15 0.45 1.04 5.12
C ALA A 15 -0.82 1.52 4.40
N CYS A 16 -1.01 2.83 4.39
CA CYS A 16 -2.22 3.45 3.88
C CYS A 16 -2.18 3.44 2.35
N ALA A 17 -3.20 2.85 1.74
CA ALA A 17 -3.55 3.12 0.36
C ALA A 17 -4.80 3.99 0.34
N THR A 18 -4.76 5.06 -0.43
CA THR A 18 -5.89 5.95 -0.66
C THR A 18 -6.44 5.72 -2.06
N SER A 19 -7.75 5.56 -2.19
CA SER A 19 -8.41 5.42 -3.49
C SER A 19 -9.56 6.41 -3.63
N GLU A 20 -9.62 7.06 -4.79
CA GLU A 20 -10.64 8.06 -5.14
C GLU A 20 -11.33 7.65 -6.44
N ALA A 21 -12.65 7.78 -6.50
CA ALA A 21 -13.45 7.54 -7.71
C ALA A 21 -13.96 8.87 -8.28
N VAL A 22 -13.49 9.21 -9.48
CA VAL A 22 -13.85 10.43 -10.22
C VAL A 22 -14.82 10.05 -11.34
N PRO A 23 -16.09 10.50 -11.30
CA PRO A 23 -17.04 10.23 -12.38
C PRO A 23 -16.59 10.93 -13.67
N LEU A 24 -16.58 10.19 -14.78
CA LEU A 24 -16.28 10.71 -16.11
C LEU A 24 -17.54 10.85 -16.97
N SER A 25 -18.49 9.93 -16.80
CA SER A 25 -19.81 9.93 -17.44
C SER A 25 -20.81 9.18 -16.57
N ASN A 26 -22.06 9.06 -17.00
CA ASN A 26 -23.06 8.29 -16.27
C ASN A 26 -22.64 6.82 -16.04
N ASN A 27 -21.92 6.22 -16.98
CA ASN A 27 -21.48 4.83 -16.91
C ASN A 27 -19.95 4.66 -16.91
N GLU A 28 -19.18 5.73 -16.71
CA GLU A 28 -17.73 5.67 -16.63
C GLU A 28 -17.17 6.38 -15.40
N VAL A 29 -16.17 5.75 -14.79
CA VAL A 29 -15.47 6.26 -13.62
C VAL A 29 -13.98 6.06 -13.79
N LEU A 30 -13.19 7.05 -13.38
CA LEU A 30 -11.75 6.92 -13.21
C LEU A 30 -11.46 6.68 -11.73
N ILE A 31 -10.72 5.63 -11.43
CA ILE A 31 -10.33 5.26 -10.07
C ILE A 31 -8.86 5.53 -9.94
N LYS A 32 -8.50 6.43 -9.04
CA LYS A 32 -7.11 6.78 -8.76
C LYS A 32 -6.73 6.19 -7.43
N THR A 33 -5.73 5.32 -7.42
CA THR A 33 -5.23 4.69 -6.19
C THR A 33 -3.78 5.10 -5.99
N SER A 34 -3.45 5.56 -4.79
CA SER A 34 -2.09 5.83 -4.36
C SER A 34 -1.79 4.97 -3.15
N ALA A 35 -0.74 4.16 -3.24
CA ALA A 35 -0.29 3.29 -2.15
C ALA A 35 1.13 3.64 -1.74
N ASP A 36 1.41 3.55 -0.44
CA ASP A 36 2.75 3.77 0.12
C ASP A 36 3.80 2.80 -0.46
N PRO A 37 5.10 3.13 -0.40
CA PRO A 37 6.18 2.25 -0.86
C PRO A 37 6.13 0.85 -0.22
N ASP A 38 5.65 0.76 1.03
CA ASP A 38 5.53 -0.50 1.76
C ASP A 38 4.45 -1.44 1.18
N CYS A 39 3.51 -0.91 0.40
CA CYS A 39 2.44 -1.70 -0.22
C CYS A 39 2.91 -2.50 -1.44
N GLY A 40 3.91 -2.01 -2.17
CA GLY A 40 4.26 -2.54 -3.49
C GLY A 40 3.19 -2.25 -4.56
N SER A 41 3.60 -2.31 -5.84
CA SER A 41 2.72 -2.06 -6.99
C SER A 41 1.59 -3.08 -7.15
N ALA A 42 1.84 -4.35 -6.81
CA ALA A 42 0.85 -5.42 -6.95
C ALA A 42 -0.35 -5.25 -6.00
N LYS A 43 -0.11 -4.87 -4.73
CA LYS A 43 -1.20 -4.64 -3.78
C LYS A 43 -1.98 -3.37 -4.12
N ALA A 44 -1.29 -2.32 -4.60
CA ALA A 44 -1.94 -1.12 -5.12
C ALA A 44 -2.92 -1.44 -6.25
N ALA A 45 -2.52 -2.31 -7.19
CA ALA A 45 -3.38 -2.74 -8.28
C ALA A 45 -4.59 -3.57 -7.79
N ALA A 46 -4.39 -4.43 -6.78
CA ALA A 46 -5.46 -5.20 -6.18
C ALA A 46 -6.50 -4.29 -5.49
N ILE A 47 -6.06 -3.28 -4.75
CA ILE A 47 -6.94 -2.30 -4.10
C ILE A 47 -7.71 -1.47 -5.14
N ALA A 48 -7.04 -1.04 -6.21
CA ALA A 48 -7.69 -0.33 -7.31
C ALA A 48 -8.79 -1.19 -7.98
N ALA A 49 -8.51 -2.48 -8.21
CA ALA A 49 -9.47 -3.42 -8.78
C ALA A 49 -10.68 -3.67 -7.85
N GLN A 50 -10.46 -3.83 -6.54
CA GLN A 50 -11.55 -3.97 -5.57
C GLN A 50 -12.39 -2.70 -5.48
N THR A 51 -11.74 -1.53 -5.48
CA THR A 51 -12.42 -0.24 -5.51
C THR A 51 -13.28 -0.09 -6.75
N ALA A 52 -12.84 -0.60 -7.90
CA ALA A 52 -13.62 -0.62 -9.14
C ALA A 52 -14.91 -1.42 -9.00
N ALA A 53 -14.82 -2.64 -8.48
CA ALA A 53 -15.99 -3.47 -8.27
C ALA A 53 -16.95 -2.87 -7.23
N ILE A 54 -16.43 -2.30 -6.14
CA ILE A 54 -17.26 -1.64 -5.12
C ILE A 54 -17.96 -0.42 -5.69
N THR A 55 -17.25 0.41 -6.45
CA THR A 55 -17.81 1.62 -7.07
C THR A 55 -18.89 1.24 -8.08
N THR A 56 -18.68 0.18 -8.86
CA THR A 56 -19.68 -0.36 -9.79
C THR A 56 -20.98 -0.72 -9.09
N LEU A 57 -20.89 -1.49 -7.99
CA LEU A 57 -22.06 -1.90 -7.21
C LEU A 57 -22.74 -0.72 -6.50
N ARG A 58 -21.96 0.23 -5.97
CA ARG A 58 -22.49 1.45 -5.33
C ARG A 58 -23.21 2.36 -6.32
N ALA A 59 -22.75 2.40 -7.57
CA ALA A 59 -23.39 3.14 -8.65
C ALA A 59 -24.65 2.45 -9.20
N GLY A 60 -24.98 1.24 -8.73
CA GLY A 60 -26.17 0.49 -9.14
C GLY A 60 -25.99 -0.40 -10.38
N TYR A 61 -24.75 -0.58 -10.84
CA TYR A 61 -24.41 -1.44 -11.96
C TYR A 61 -24.02 -2.86 -11.50
N ASP A 62 -24.09 -3.83 -12.42
CA ASP A 62 -23.82 -5.25 -12.11
C ASP A 62 -22.41 -5.69 -12.51
N SER A 63 -21.90 -5.12 -13.61
CA SER A 63 -20.65 -5.54 -14.23
C SER A 63 -19.88 -4.34 -14.79
N TYR A 64 -18.58 -4.51 -15.02
CA TYR A 64 -17.73 -3.46 -15.58
C TYR A 64 -16.65 -4.04 -16.50
N ILE A 65 -16.18 -3.22 -17.43
CA ILE A 65 -14.95 -3.46 -18.19
C ILE A 65 -13.92 -2.41 -17.81
N VAL A 66 -12.65 -2.79 -17.86
CA VAL A 66 -11.55 -1.86 -17.75
C VAL A 66 -11.27 -1.27 -19.13
N VAL A 67 -11.43 0.04 -19.28
CA VAL A 67 -11.22 0.77 -20.53
C VAL A 67 -9.78 1.26 -20.64
N ARG A 68 -9.19 1.67 -19.52
CA ARG A 68 -7.80 2.15 -19.46
C ARG A 68 -7.20 1.79 -18.10
N THR A 69 -5.92 1.44 -18.12
CA THR A 69 -5.08 1.34 -16.93
C THR A 69 -3.85 2.21 -17.10
N GLN A 70 -3.41 2.84 -16.02
CA GLN A 70 -2.17 3.60 -15.97
C GLN A 70 -1.50 3.34 -14.64
N SER A 71 -0.27 2.85 -14.68
CA SER A 71 0.56 2.59 -13.52
C SER A 71 1.63 3.67 -13.42
N SER A 72 1.89 4.15 -12.21
CA SER A 72 2.99 5.06 -11.91
C SER A 72 3.78 4.55 -10.71
N ASP A 73 5.09 4.69 -10.80
CA ASP A 73 6.02 4.33 -9.74
C ASP A 73 6.94 5.52 -9.53
N THR A 74 6.80 6.16 -8.38
CA THR A 74 7.65 7.27 -7.94
C THR A 74 8.52 6.88 -6.76
N VAL A 75 8.59 5.58 -6.42
CA VAL A 75 9.30 5.11 -5.24
C VAL A 75 10.81 5.27 -5.43
N GLN A 76 11.42 5.96 -4.48
CA GLN A 76 12.86 6.21 -4.44
C GLN A 76 13.44 5.83 -3.08
N TYR A 77 14.63 5.24 -3.10
CA TYR A 77 15.37 4.88 -1.90
C TYR A 77 16.48 5.91 -1.64
N ILE A 78 16.29 6.73 -0.61
CA ILE A 78 17.27 7.73 -0.22
C ILE A 78 18.21 7.12 0.83
N PRO A 79 19.53 7.06 0.58
CA PRO A 79 20.47 6.53 1.56
C PRO A 79 20.52 7.43 2.79
N GLN A 80 20.47 6.83 3.98
CA GLN A 80 20.63 7.54 5.24
C GLN A 80 22.10 7.48 5.70
N PRO A 81 22.64 8.54 6.32
CA PRO A 81 23.98 8.51 6.87
C PRO A 81 24.07 7.42 7.95
N GLY A 82 25.06 6.53 7.85
CA GLY A 82 25.33 5.50 8.85
C GLY A 82 26.14 6.03 10.04
N THR A 83 26.40 5.17 11.01
CA THR A 83 27.22 5.49 12.19
C THR A 83 28.56 4.78 12.14
N PHE A 84 29.62 5.47 12.58
CA PHE A 84 30.95 4.89 12.76
C PHE A 84 31.21 4.68 14.25
N THR A 85 31.53 3.46 14.65
CA THR A 85 31.93 3.15 16.03
C THR A 85 33.40 2.74 16.03
N THR A 86 34.25 3.54 16.67
CA THR A 86 35.68 3.23 16.82
C THR A 86 35.95 2.76 18.24
N THR A 87 36.40 1.51 18.38
CA THR A 87 36.79 0.91 19.66
C THR A 87 38.31 0.83 19.75
N LYS A 88 38.88 1.37 20.82
CA LYS A 88 40.31 1.30 21.12
C LYS A 88 40.53 0.33 22.28
N THR A 89 41.26 -0.75 22.02
CA THR A 89 41.66 -1.72 23.03
C THR A 89 43.14 -1.55 23.36
N VAL A 90 43.46 -1.24 24.61
CA VAL A 90 44.84 -1.17 25.11
C VAL A 90 45.10 -2.39 25.99
N LYS A 91 45.99 -3.28 25.57
CA LYS A 91 46.44 -4.43 26.36
C LYS A 91 47.82 -4.12 26.94
N LYS A 92 48.00 -4.32 28.25
CA LYS A 92 49.33 -4.34 28.87
C LYS A 92 49.88 -5.76 28.76
N ASN A 93 51.11 -5.89 28.27
CA ASN A 93 51.84 -7.14 28.29
C ASN A 93 52.61 -7.28 29.61
N GLY A 94 52.88 -8.51 30.05
CA GLY A 94 53.53 -8.82 31.34
C GLY A 94 54.92 -8.18 31.55
N SER A 95 55.53 -7.65 30.49
CA SER A 95 56.83 -6.97 30.47
C SER A 95 56.73 -5.43 30.51
N GLY A 96 55.55 -4.85 30.74
CA GLY A 96 55.37 -3.39 30.85
C GLY A 96 55.07 -2.64 29.54
N GLY A 97 55.18 -3.31 28.39
CA GLY A 97 54.76 -2.76 27.10
C GLY A 97 53.23 -2.66 26.95
N LYS A 98 52.75 -1.65 26.21
CA LYS A 98 51.32 -1.47 25.89
C LYS A 98 51.09 -1.73 24.40
N SER A 99 50.28 -2.73 24.08
CA SER A 99 49.75 -2.95 22.73
C SER A 99 48.44 -2.19 22.56
N VAL A 100 48.31 -1.41 21.49
CA VAL A 100 47.10 -0.67 21.15
C VAL A 100 46.52 -1.27 19.88
N SER A 101 45.27 -1.71 19.94
CA SER A 101 44.48 -2.12 18.78
C SER A 101 43.31 -1.15 18.65
N THR A 102 43.08 -0.67 17.43
CA THR A 102 41.96 0.22 17.11
C THR A 102 41.15 -0.45 16.01
N GLU A 103 39.86 -0.60 16.24
CA GLU A 103 38.92 -1.17 15.28
C GLU A 103 37.81 -0.16 15.01
N THR A 104 37.54 0.15 13.75
CA THR A 104 36.46 1.04 13.34
C THR A 104 35.42 0.22 12.59
N THR A 105 34.22 0.12 13.14
CA THR A 105 33.08 -0.55 12.52
C THR A 105 32.13 0.49 11.93
N TYR A 106 31.80 0.35 10.65
CA TYR A 106 30.76 1.15 9.99
C TYR A 106 29.42 0.39 10.04
N THR A 107 28.39 1.02 10.59
CA THR A 107 27.03 0.49 10.62
C THR A 107 26.16 1.35 9.71
N PRO A 108 25.81 0.88 8.50
CA PRO A 108 24.95 1.62 7.59
C PRO A 108 23.52 1.68 8.16
N ASN A 109 22.87 2.83 8.01
CA ASN A 109 21.44 2.95 8.26
C ASN A 109 20.65 2.46 7.04
N PRO A 110 19.48 1.83 7.24
CA PRO A 110 18.65 1.42 6.12
C PRO A 110 18.20 2.67 5.32
N PRO A 111 18.09 2.56 3.98
CA PRO A 111 17.60 3.66 3.16
C PRO A 111 16.12 3.93 3.49
N THR A 112 15.71 5.19 3.34
CA THR A 112 14.31 5.59 3.47
C THR A 112 13.64 5.52 2.11
N ALA A 113 12.54 4.77 2.02
CA ALA A 113 11.69 4.81 0.84
C ALA A 113 10.79 6.06 0.89
N VAL A 114 10.74 6.81 -0.21
CA VAL A 114 9.83 7.94 -0.41
C VAL A 114 9.09 7.78 -1.73
N GLY A 115 7.96 8.46 -1.91
CA GLY A 115 7.13 8.34 -3.11
C GLY A 115 5.96 7.39 -2.90
N ASN A 116 5.36 6.92 -4.00
CA ASN A 116 4.15 6.08 -3.96
C ASN A 116 4.02 5.22 -5.23
N TYR A 117 3.24 4.15 -5.10
CA TYR A 117 2.72 3.39 -6.23
C TYR A 117 1.34 3.92 -6.61
N GLY A 118 1.23 4.54 -7.78
CA GLY A 118 -0.04 5.02 -8.31
C GLY A 118 -0.66 4.02 -9.30
N GLN A 119 -1.96 3.76 -9.19
CA GLN A 119 -2.73 2.92 -10.09
C GLN A 119 -4.03 3.63 -10.45
N ASP A 120 -4.12 4.04 -11.72
CA ASP A 120 -5.28 4.69 -12.29
C ASP A 120 -6.01 3.70 -13.20
N ILE A 121 -7.29 3.43 -12.91
CA ILE A 121 -8.13 2.49 -13.68
C ILE A 121 -9.39 3.22 -14.11
N GLN A 122 -9.59 3.37 -15.42
CA GLN A 122 -10.86 3.80 -15.98
C GLN A 122 -11.73 2.57 -16.25
N ILE A 123 -12.93 2.56 -15.69
CA ILE A 123 -13.92 1.52 -15.93
C ILE A 123 -15.14 2.07 -16.64
N ARG A 124 -15.75 1.22 -17.45
CA ARG A 124 -17.11 1.42 -17.97
C ARG A 124 -18.01 0.35 -17.36
N MET A 125 -19.09 0.80 -16.75
CA MET A 125 -20.04 -0.01 -15.99
C MET A 125 -21.26 -0.36 -16.86
N PHE A 126 -21.87 -1.50 -16.58
CA PHE A 126 -23.00 -2.04 -17.33
C PHE A 126 -24.05 -2.65 -16.41
N HIS A 127 -25.31 -2.47 -16.77
CA HIS A 127 -26.41 -3.26 -16.23
C HIS A 127 -26.46 -4.63 -16.90
N THR A 128 -27.08 -5.59 -16.21
CA THR A 128 -27.33 -6.92 -16.76
C THR A 128 -28.15 -6.83 -18.05
N GLY A 129 -27.62 -7.37 -19.15
CA GLY A 129 -28.29 -7.43 -20.45
C GLY A 129 -28.03 -6.24 -21.37
N GLU A 130 -27.22 -5.26 -20.96
CA GLU A 130 -26.83 -4.17 -21.84
C GLU A 130 -25.87 -4.61 -22.96
N PRO A 131 -25.91 -3.98 -24.14
CA PRO A 131 -24.94 -4.24 -25.19
C PRO A 131 -23.49 -4.06 -24.70
N GLY A 132 -22.69 -5.12 -24.80
CA GLY A 132 -21.30 -5.13 -24.32
C GLY A 132 -21.11 -5.75 -22.92
N SER A 133 -22.19 -5.97 -22.15
CA SER A 133 -22.09 -6.58 -20.82
C SER A 133 -21.61 -8.04 -20.84
N GLY A 134 -21.73 -8.73 -21.99
CA GLY A 134 -21.28 -10.13 -22.14
C GLY A 134 -19.77 -10.34 -21.99
N ASN A 135 -18.97 -9.29 -22.18
CA ASN A 135 -17.52 -9.32 -21.96
C ASN A 135 -17.12 -8.65 -20.63
N ALA A 136 -18.10 -8.18 -19.84
CA ALA A 136 -17.86 -7.47 -18.61
C ALA A 136 -17.62 -8.41 -17.42
N ILE A 137 -16.80 -7.96 -16.49
CA ILE A 137 -16.50 -8.66 -15.24
C ILE A 137 -17.63 -8.36 -14.27
N SER A 138 -18.26 -9.41 -13.73
CA SER A 138 -19.24 -9.27 -12.63
C SER A 138 -18.56 -8.68 -11.40
N ALA A 139 -19.07 -7.55 -10.92
CA ALA A 139 -18.49 -6.87 -9.76
C ALA A 139 -18.65 -7.70 -8.47
N ARG A 140 -19.75 -8.45 -8.34
CA ARG A 140 -19.95 -9.36 -7.20
C ARG A 140 -18.98 -10.53 -7.24
N THR A 141 -18.73 -11.09 -8.43
CA THR A 141 -17.79 -12.19 -8.59
C THR A 141 -16.36 -11.74 -8.31
N ALA A 142 -16.00 -10.51 -8.73
CA ALA A 142 -14.69 -9.94 -8.47
C ALA A 142 -14.40 -9.72 -6.98
N LEU A 143 -15.42 -9.38 -6.18
CA LEU A 143 -15.29 -9.16 -4.74
C LEU A 143 -15.45 -10.43 -3.89
N GLY A 144 -16.04 -11.49 -4.45
CA GLY A 144 -16.27 -12.74 -3.76
C GLY A 144 -17.39 -12.68 -2.71
N PRO A 145 -17.48 -13.68 -1.81
CA PRO A 145 -18.62 -13.85 -0.88
C PRO A 145 -18.87 -12.68 0.07
N ASN A 146 -17.86 -11.86 0.36
CA ASN A 146 -17.93 -10.75 1.30
C ASN A 146 -18.28 -9.40 0.64
N TRP A 147 -18.73 -9.42 -0.61
CA TRP A 147 -18.96 -8.20 -1.39
C TRP A 147 -19.92 -7.21 -0.72
N GLN A 148 -20.96 -7.68 -0.02
CA GLN A 148 -21.90 -6.79 0.67
C GLN A 148 -21.20 -5.97 1.77
N SER A 149 -20.32 -6.62 2.53
CA SER A 149 -19.54 -5.96 3.59
C SER A 149 -18.57 -4.94 2.98
N LEU A 150 -17.90 -5.30 1.88
CA LEU A 150 -16.97 -4.39 1.18
C LEU A 150 -17.69 -3.20 0.55
N VAL A 151 -18.90 -3.39 0.02
CA VAL A 151 -19.73 -2.29 -0.51
C VAL A 151 -20.22 -1.38 0.61
N ALA A 152 -20.57 -1.91 1.77
CA ALA A 152 -20.99 -1.09 2.91
C ALA A 152 -19.82 -0.29 3.50
N ASN A 153 -18.68 -0.93 3.73
CA ASN A 153 -17.54 -0.35 4.44
C ASN A 153 -16.56 0.41 3.53
N GLY A 154 -16.55 0.13 2.22
CA GLY A 154 -15.58 0.67 1.26
C GLY A 154 -14.41 -0.28 1.00
N ALA A 155 -13.59 0.05 0.00
CA ALA A 155 -12.41 -0.72 -0.32
C ALA A 155 -11.40 -0.67 0.84
N PRO A 156 -10.70 -1.78 1.14
CA PRO A 156 -9.69 -1.78 2.19
C PRO A 156 -8.61 -0.74 1.86
N GLN A 157 -8.37 0.16 2.82
CA GLN A 157 -7.31 1.19 2.74
C GLN A 157 -5.95 0.65 3.21
N VAL A 158 -5.86 -0.67 3.39
CA VAL A 158 -4.69 -1.35 3.95
C VAL A 158 -4.15 -2.36 2.95
N CYS A 159 -2.84 -2.35 2.77
CA CYS A 159 -2.14 -3.26 1.88
C CYS A 159 -1.85 -4.58 2.61
N LEU A 160 -2.82 -5.50 2.61
CA LEU A 160 -2.70 -6.85 3.20
C LEU A 160 -1.69 -7.72 2.47
#